data_AF-V6JXN2-F1
#
_entry.id   AF-V6JXN2-F1
#
_cell.length_a   1.000
_cell.length_b   1.000
_cell.length_c   1.000
_cell.angle_alpha   90.00
_cell.angle_beta   90.00
_cell.angle_gamma   90.00
#
_symmetry.space_group_name_H-M   'P 1'
#
loop_
_entity.id
_entity.type
_entity.pdbx_description
1 polymer ?
#
loop_
_entity_poly.entity_id
_entity_poly.type
_entity_poly.pdbx_seq_one_letter_code
_entity_poly.pdbx_strand_id
1 'polypeptide(L)'
;MESMGEPTGLANRLRALPPSCGPVRLVAVDGHAGSGKSTLADRLARALGGAPVVHLDEVASHAALFDWVDRLTDQVTGPLSRGETAQVEVYDWERRAYRGRAPVVPAEVVLLEGVGAGRRALRPLLAGLLWVDMSPRDAWERGRRRDGEALAGFWDRWTEAERDHFAGDPSYGFAHFLVREGRTAYEVRPGPAGLPHPTGHVTAGEEEPGFPAGRPEARRCGLDHGEAQELRFP
;
A
#
# COMPACT_ATOMS: atom_id res chain seq x y z
N MET A 1 -19.25 -24.03 -0.66
CA MET A 1 -17.99 -23.29 -0.37
C MET A 1 -17.29 -23.11 -1.71
N GLU A 2 -17.48 -21.96 -2.36
CA GLU A 2 -16.87 -21.70 -3.67
C GLU A 2 -15.36 -21.59 -3.50
N SER A 3 -14.63 -22.60 -3.95
CA SER A 3 -13.19 -22.52 -4.13
C SER A 3 -12.95 -21.56 -5.30
N MET A 4 -12.60 -20.31 -4.99
CA MET A 4 -12.23 -19.30 -5.98
C MET A 4 -10.81 -19.58 -6.47
N GLY A 5 -10.68 -20.66 -7.22
CA GLY A 5 -9.44 -21.04 -7.89
C GLY A 5 -9.17 -20.10 -9.05
N GLU A 6 -7.96 -19.53 -9.04
CA GLU A 6 -7.31 -18.77 -10.10
C GLU A 6 -7.42 -17.22 -10.04
N PRO A 7 -6.29 -16.51 -10.22
CA PRO A 7 -6.23 -15.04 -10.33
C PRO A 7 -7.21 -14.43 -11.32
N THR A 8 -7.64 -15.18 -12.34
CA THR A 8 -8.61 -14.74 -13.36
C THR A 8 -9.99 -14.43 -12.77
N GLY A 9 -10.48 -15.27 -11.86
CA GLY A 9 -11.77 -15.05 -11.19
C GLY A 9 -11.74 -13.81 -10.29
N LEU A 10 -10.62 -13.60 -9.59
CA LEU A 10 -10.39 -12.40 -8.79
C LEU A 10 -10.26 -11.15 -9.66
N ALA A 11 -9.50 -11.20 -10.76
CA ALA A 11 -9.34 -10.09 -11.70
C ALA A 11 -10.69 -9.61 -12.26
N ASN A 12 -11.60 -10.52 -12.62
CA ASN A 12 -12.94 -10.16 -13.08
C ASN A 12 -13.76 -9.44 -11.99
N ARG A 13 -13.66 -9.88 -10.74
CA ARG A 13 -14.30 -9.19 -9.61
C ARG A 13 -13.72 -7.79 -9.41
N LEU A 14 -12.41 -7.64 -9.48
CA LEU A 14 -11.74 -6.34 -9.33
C LEU A 14 -12.14 -5.35 -10.44
N ARG A 15 -12.25 -5.81 -11.69
CA ARG A 15 -12.77 -4.98 -12.81
C ARG A 15 -14.20 -4.51 -12.59
N ALA A 16 -15.03 -5.32 -11.93
CA ALA A 16 -16.43 -5.01 -11.69
C ALA A 16 -16.67 -4.03 -10.53
N LEU A 17 -15.65 -3.71 -9.73
CA LEU A 17 -15.76 -2.72 -8.65
C LEU A 17 -16.02 -1.32 -9.22
N PRO A 18 -16.62 -0.39 -8.46
CA PRO A 18 -16.65 1.01 -8.87
C PRO A 18 -15.23 1.62 -8.84
N PRO A 19 -14.91 2.59 -9.72
CA PRO A 19 -13.72 3.42 -9.56
C PRO A 19 -13.69 4.11 -8.19
N SER A 20 -12.49 4.33 -7.65
CA SER A 20 -12.27 4.83 -6.28
C SER A 20 -11.23 5.95 -6.19
N CYS A 21 -10.44 6.14 -7.24
CA CYS A 21 -9.43 7.17 -7.36
C CYS A 21 -9.66 7.89 -8.69
N GLY A 22 -10.69 8.75 -8.73
CA GLY A 22 -11.17 9.34 -9.97
C GLY A 22 -11.67 8.28 -10.96
N PRO A 23 -11.15 8.23 -12.21
CA PRO A 23 -11.53 7.20 -13.18
C PRO A 23 -10.91 5.81 -12.88
N VAL A 24 -9.97 5.73 -11.94
CA VAL A 24 -9.19 4.52 -11.65
C VAL A 24 -9.80 3.71 -10.51
N ARG A 25 -9.83 2.38 -10.64
CA ARG A 25 -10.00 1.45 -9.51
C ARG A 25 -8.63 1.19 -8.89
N LEU A 26 -8.33 1.86 -7.79
CA LEU A 26 -7.08 1.63 -7.08
C LEU A 26 -7.25 0.41 -6.18
N VAL A 27 -6.46 -0.65 -6.41
CA VAL A 27 -6.55 -1.90 -5.65
C VAL A 27 -5.26 -2.14 -4.91
N ALA A 28 -5.35 -2.26 -3.58
CA ALA A 28 -4.18 -2.53 -2.75
C ALA A 28 -3.92 -4.04 -2.60
N VAL A 29 -2.66 -4.42 -2.67
CA VAL A 29 -2.14 -5.76 -2.35
C VAL A 29 -1.17 -5.60 -1.16
N ASP A 30 -1.65 -5.91 0.04
CA ASP A 30 -0.91 -5.76 1.30
C ASP A 30 -0.62 -7.12 1.95
N GLY A 31 0.21 -7.13 2.98
CA GLY A 31 0.71 -8.33 3.66
C GLY A 31 2.17 -8.14 4.10
N HIS A 32 2.65 -9.05 4.94
CA HIS A 32 4.02 -9.00 5.49
C HIS A 32 5.11 -9.03 4.41
N ALA A 33 6.26 -8.41 4.65
CA ALA A 33 7.43 -8.54 3.78
C ALA A 33 7.82 -10.01 3.63
N GLY A 34 8.09 -10.43 2.38
CA GLY A 34 8.36 -11.83 2.04
C GLY A 34 7.12 -12.71 1.83
N SER A 35 5.89 -12.20 1.99
CA SER A 35 4.67 -13.00 1.82
C SER A 35 4.32 -13.40 0.38
N GLY A 36 4.94 -12.75 -0.62
CA GLY A 36 4.68 -13.00 -2.05
C GLY A 36 3.75 -11.98 -2.73
N LYS A 37 3.52 -10.81 -2.14
CA LYS A 37 2.72 -9.70 -2.72
C LYS A 37 3.09 -9.37 -4.16
N SER A 38 4.36 -9.10 -4.44
CA SER A 38 4.82 -8.72 -5.79
C SER A 38 4.50 -9.81 -6.82
N THR A 39 4.67 -11.09 -6.46
CA THR A 39 4.31 -12.22 -7.32
C THR A 39 2.80 -12.31 -7.58
N LEU A 40 1.97 -12.06 -6.56
CA LEU A 40 0.52 -11.98 -6.73
C LEU A 40 0.13 -10.79 -7.60
N ALA A 41 0.72 -9.62 -7.36
CA ALA A 41 0.47 -8.39 -8.11
C ALA A 41 0.81 -8.58 -9.61
N ASP A 42 1.95 -9.19 -9.93
CA ASP A 42 2.34 -9.49 -11.32
C ASP A 42 1.34 -10.41 -12.03
N ARG A 43 0.86 -11.44 -11.32
CA ARG A 43 -0.14 -12.37 -11.87
C ARG A 43 -1.49 -11.69 -12.08
N LEU A 44 -1.91 -10.85 -11.13
CA LEU A 44 -3.13 -10.06 -11.25
C LEU A 44 -3.01 -9.04 -12.38
N ALA A 45 -1.88 -8.33 -12.50
CA ALA A 45 -1.61 -7.39 -13.57
C ALA A 45 -1.77 -8.04 -14.95
N ARG A 46 -1.20 -9.24 -15.15
CA ARG A 46 -1.38 -10.03 -16.38
C ARG A 46 -2.84 -10.42 -16.61
N ALA A 47 -3.52 -10.95 -15.60
CA ALA A 47 -4.94 -11.31 -15.71
C ALA A 47 -5.85 -10.08 -15.97
N LEU A 48 -5.41 -8.91 -15.52
CA LEU A 48 -6.05 -7.61 -15.74
C LEU A 48 -5.73 -6.99 -17.11
N GLY A 49 -4.92 -7.64 -17.95
CA GLY A 49 -4.59 -7.17 -19.30
C GLY A 49 -3.36 -6.24 -19.33
N GLY A 50 -2.45 -6.38 -18.36
CA GLY A 50 -1.28 -5.53 -18.23
C GLY A 50 -1.52 -4.28 -17.36
N ALA A 51 -2.34 -4.42 -16.31
CA ALA A 51 -2.60 -3.31 -15.39
C ALA A 51 -1.29 -2.78 -14.75
N PRO A 52 -1.11 -1.45 -14.64
CA PRO A 52 0.04 -0.86 -13.96
C PRO A 52 0.12 -1.30 -12.50
N VAL A 53 1.35 -1.52 -12.03
CA VAL A 53 1.66 -1.85 -10.63
C VAL A 53 2.57 -0.77 -10.07
N VAL A 54 2.17 -0.20 -8.94
CA VAL A 54 2.98 0.72 -8.15
C VAL A 54 3.56 -0.06 -6.97
N HIS A 55 4.88 -0.17 -6.92
CA HIS A 55 5.59 -0.87 -5.86
C HIS A 55 5.95 0.13 -4.74
N LEU A 56 5.41 -0.07 -3.55
CA LEU A 56 5.61 0.85 -2.43
C LEU A 56 7.03 0.84 -1.89
N ASP A 57 7.80 -0.22 -2.12
CA ASP A 57 9.23 -0.23 -1.81
C ASP A 57 10.01 0.77 -2.69
N GLU A 58 9.57 1.04 -3.92
CA GLU A 58 10.15 2.10 -4.77
C GLU A 58 9.79 3.52 -4.29
N VAL A 59 8.68 3.66 -3.55
CA VAL A 59 8.21 4.94 -2.97
C VAL A 59 8.72 5.16 -1.54
N ALA A 60 8.94 4.09 -0.78
CA ALA A 60 9.61 4.14 0.50
C ALA A 60 11.12 4.41 0.30
N SER A 61 11.80 4.76 1.39
CA SER A 61 13.25 4.96 1.37
C SER A 61 13.86 4.63 2.73
N HIS A 62 15.19 4.57 2.81
CA HIS A 62 15.88 4.42 4.10
C HIS A 62 15.52 5.51 5.12
N ALA A 63 15.20 6.73 4.66
CA ALA A 63 14.82 7.85 5.52
C ALA A 63 13.33 7.82 5.90
N ALA A 64 12.50 7.09 5.14
CA ALA A 64 11.05 7.05 5.30
C ALA A 64 10.53 5.65 4.94
N LEU A 65 10.68 4.69 5.85
CA LEU A 65 10.20 3.31 5.66
C LEU A 65 8.66 3.27 5.52
N PHE A 66 7.97 4.07 6.34
CA PHE A 66 6.50 4.18 6.35
C PHE A 66 5.98 5.63 6.25
N ASP A 67 6.85 6.63 6.16
CA ASP A 67 6.47 8.05 6.08
C ASP A 67 6.48 8.57 4.64
N TRP A 68 5.75 7.87 3.76
CA TRP A 68 5.74 8.12 2.32
C TRP A 68 4.36 8.52 1.76
N VAL A 69 3.33 8.69 2.60
CA VAL A 69 1.94 8.94 2.16
C VAL A 69 1.82 10.22 1.35
N ASP A 70 2.40 11.32 1.82
CA ASP A 70 2.33 12.61 1.13
C ASP A 70 2.97 12.50 -0.26
N ARG A 71 4.14 11.86 -0.32
CA ARG A 71 4.83 11.59 -1.59
C ARG A 71 4.01 10.72 -2.54
N LEU A 72 3.42 9.62 -2.03
CA LEU A 72 2.53 8.78 -2.85
C LEU A 72 1.32 9.58 -3.35
N THR A 73 0.80 10.49 -2.51
CA THR A 73 -0.33 11.35 -2.86
C THR A 73 0.04 12.30 -3.99
N ASP A 74 1.16 13.01 -3.86
CA ASP A 74 1.61 13.99 -4.84
C ASP A 74 2.03 13.33 -6.16
N GLN A 75 2.72 12.20 -6.10
CA GLN A 75 3.36 11.57 -7.26
C GLN A 75 2.45 10.54 -7.97
N VAL A 76 1.48 9.95 -7.25
CA VAL A 76 0.67 8.82 -7.75
C VAL A 76 -0.82 9.08 -7.63
N THR A 77 -1.39 9.06 -6.44
CA THR A 77 -2.85 9.01 -6.30
C THR A 77 -3.52 10.32 -6.70
N GLY A 78 -2.87 11.46 -6.48
CA GLY A 78 -3.31 12.78 -6.96
C GLY A 78 -3.47 12.81 -8.48
N PRO A 79 -2.39 12.59 -9.28
CA PRO A 79 -2.49 12.51 -10.73
C PRO A 79 -3.49 11.45 -11.23
N LEU A 80 -3.48 10.23 -10.67
CA LEU A 80 -4.41 9.18 -11.08
C LEU A 80 -5.87 9.57 -10.83
N SER A 81 -6.16 10.27 -9.72
CA SER A 81 -7.51 10.77 -9.42
C SER A 81 -8.04 11.79 -10.43
N ARG A 82 -7.15 12.44 -11.19
CA ARG A 82 -7.49 13.35 -12.28
C ARG A 82 -7.45 12.67 -13.66
N GLY A 83 -7.14 11.37 -13.72
CA GLY A 83 -6.94 10.65 -14.98
C GLY A 83 -5.65 11.05 -15.70
N GLU A 84 -4.66 11.56 -14.98
CA GLU A 84 -3.36 11.98 -15.52
C GLU A 84 -2.30 10.89 -15.32
N THR A 85 -1.28 10.89 -16.18
CA THR A 85 -0.10 10.03 -15.99
C THR A 85 0.70 10.50 -14.77
N ALA A 86 0.80 9.64 -13.76
CA ALA A 86 1.63 9.84 -12.59
C ALA A 86 3.13 9.66 -12.91
N GLN A 87 3.99 10.26 -12.09
CA GLN A 87 5.45 10.17 -12.24
C GLN A 87 6.07 9.88 -10.86
N VAL A 88 6.40 8.61 -10.64
CA VAL A 88 7.00 8.13 -9.39
C VAL A 88 8.50 8.31 -9.44
N GLU A 89 9.07 9.04 -8.50
CA GLU A 89 10.51 8.92 -8.25
C GLU A 89 10.80 7.52 -7.69
N VAL A 90 11.80 6.83 -8.22
CA VAL A 90 12.09 5.44 -7.83
C VAL A 90 13.31 5.42 -6.92
N TYR A 91 13.15 4.89 -5.72
CA TYR A 91 14.24 4.71 -4.77
C TYR A 91 14.98 3.39 -5.01
N ASP A 92 16.30 3.46 -5.12
CA ASP A 92 17.20 2.31 -5.20
C ASP A 92 17.74 1.99 -3.81
N TRP A 93 17.31 0.87 -3.23
CA TRP A 93 17.71 0.46 -1.89
C TRP A 93 19.19 0.05 -1.79
N GLU A 94 19.76 -0.50 -2.86
CA GLU A 94 21.17 -0.90 -2.86
C GLU A 94 22.07 0.34 -2.89
N ARG A 95 21.75 1.29 -3.78
CA ARG A 95 22.51 2.55 -3.94
C ARG A 95 22.16 3.61 -2.90
N ARG A 96 21.09 3.40 -2.13
CA ARG A 96 20.52 4.35 -1.17
C ARG A 96 20.21 5.72 -1.78
N ALA A 97 19.78 5.75 -3.03
CA ALA A 97 19.57 6.97 -3.80
C ALA A 97 18.38 6.84 -4.74
N TYR A 98 17.82 7.98 -5.18
CA TYR A 98 16.81 7.99 -6.23
C TYR A 98 17.47 7.73 -7.59
N ARG A 99 16.89 6.80 -8.38
CA ARG A 99 17.43 6.37 -9.68
C ARG A 99 16.71 6.97 -10.90
N GLY A 100 15.68 7.78 -10.70
CA GLY A 100 14.93 8.44 -11.78
C GLY A 100 13.43 8.49 -11.51
N ARG A 101 12.65 8.84 -12.55
CA ARG A 101 11.19 8.84 -12.52
C ARG A 101 10.62 7.78 -13.46
N ALA A 102 9.60 7.06 -12.99
CA ALA A 102 8.87 6.07 -13.77
C ALA A 102 7.41 6.52 -13.96
N PRO A 103 6.87 6.45 -15.19
CA PRO A 103 5.49 6.82 -15.44
C PRO A 103 4.52 5.73 -14.96
N VAL A 104 3.39 6.15 -14.39
CA VAL A 104 2.24 5.28 -14.10
C VAL A 104 1.06 5.81 -14.90
N VAL A 105 0.80 5.18 -16.05
CA VAL A 105 -0.30 5.56 -16.94
C VAL A 105 -1.62 5.14 -16.29
N PRO A 106 -2.64 6.01 -16.22
CA PRO A 106 -3.94 5.65 -15.68
C PRO A 106 -4.58 4.53 -16.51
N ALA A 107 -5.19 3.58 -15.82
CA ALA A 107 -5.89 2.43 -16.40
C ALA A 107 -7.17 2.15 -15.60
N GLU A 108 -8.04 1.28 -16.11
CA GLU A 108 -9.28 0.90 -15.40
C GLU A 108 -9.01 0.38 -13.98
N VAL A 109 -7.92 -0.37 -13.82
CA VAL A 109 -7.39 -0.86 -12.54
C VAL A 109 -5.91 -0.52 -12.46
N VAL A 110 -5.48 0.03 -11.32
CA VAL A 110 -4.07 0.18 -10.96
C VAL A 110 -3.84 -0.57 -9.64
N LEU A 111 -2.81 -1.40 -9.60
CA LEU A 111 -2.43 -2.13 -8.40
C LEU A 111 -1.42 -1.31 -7.58
N LEU A 112 -1.65 -1.21 -6.28
CA LEU A 112 -0.69 -0.68 -5.32
C LEU A 112 -0.22 -1.83 -4.44
N GLU A 113 1.05 -2.20 -4.50
CA GLU A 113 1.57 -3.36 -3.78
C GLU A 113 2.69 -2.97 -2.82
N GLY A 114 2.66 -3.55 -1.63
CA GLY A 114 3.72 -3.39 -0.64
C GLY A 114 3.18 -3.32 0.78
N VAL A 115 4.09 -3.37 1.75
CA VAL A 115 3.73 -3.30 3.17
C VAL A 115 3.12 -1.93 3.45
N GLY A 116 1.88 -1.92 3.95
CA GLY A 116 1.13 -0.70 4.23
C GLY A 116 0.31 -0.17 3.05
N ALA A 117 0.15 -0.94 1.97
CA ALA A 117 -0.80 -0.60 0.89
C ALA A 117 -2.25 -0.48 1.39
N GLY A 118 -2.61 -1.17 2.48
CA GLY A 118 -3.91 -1.13 3.13
C GLY A 118 -4.03 -0.16 4.31
N ARG A 119 -3.05 0.73 4.49
CA ARG A 119 -3.02 1.69 5.61
C ARG A 119 -4.20 2.67 5.58
N ARG A 120 -4.60 3.19 6.73
CA ARG A 120 -5.81 4.00 6.93
C ARG A 120 -5.92 5.18 5.98
N ALA A 121 -4.82 5.89 5.73
CA ALA A 121 -4.80 7.06 4.84
C ALA A 121 -5.15 6.72 3.38
N LEU A 122 -4.90 5.49 2.94
CA LEU A 122 -5.18 5.08 1.56
C LEU A 122 -6.58 4.48 1.39
N ARG A 123 -7.16 3.88 2.44
CA ARG A 123 -8.46 3.18 2.37
C ARG A 123 -9.57 3.96 1.67
N PRO A 124 -9.74 5.29 1.87
CA PRO A 124 -10.77 6.06 1.15
C PRO A 124 -10.59 6.09 -0.37
N LEU A 125 -9.39 5.83 -0.87
CA LEU A 125 -9.05 5.81 -2.30
C LEU A 125 -9.10 4.40 -2.89
N LEU A 126 -9.28 3.34 -2.08
CA LEU A 126 -9.22 1.95 -2.52
C LEU A 126 -10.57 1.43 -2.97
N ALA A 127 -10.63 0.86 -4.18
CA ALA A 127 -11.77 0.07 -4.65
C ALA A 127 -11.78 -1.30 -3.99
N GLY A 128 -10.59 -1.85 -3.69
CA GLY A 128 -10.42 -3.13 -3.05
C GLY A 128 -9.08 -3.23 -2.30
N LEU A 129 -9.06 -4.08 -1.29
CA LEU A 129 -7.87 -4.38 -0.49
C LEU A 129 -7.74 -5.90 -0.37
N LEU A 130 -6.64 -6.43 -0.88
CA LEU A 130 -6.25 -7.83 -0.82
C LEU A 130 -5.16 -7.96 0.24
N TRP A 131 -5.31 -8.92 1.14
CA TRP A 131 -4.27 -9.31 2.08
C TRP A 131 -3.67 -10.64 1.68
N VAL A 132 -2.35 -10.70 1.50
CA VAL A 132 -1.63 -11.94 1.27
C VAL A 132 -1.50 -12.68 2.60
N ASP A 133 -2.30 -13.73 2.73
CA ASP A 133 -2.51 -14.49 3.97
C ASP A 133 -1.37 -15.46 4.23
N MET A 134 -0.31 -14.93 4.85
CA MET A 134 0.85 -15.66 5.35
C MET A 134 1.18 -15.14 6.74
N SER A 135 1.55 -16.05 7.65
CA SER A 135 1.99 -15.64 8.99
C SER A 135 3.22 -14.73 8.88
N PRO A 136 3.37 -13.71 9.76
CA PRO A 136 4.54 -12.84 9.73
C PRO A 136 5.85 -13.62 9.86
N ARG A 137 5.86 -14.65 10.72
CA ARG A 137 7.02 -15.52 10.90
C ARG A 137 7.44 -16.19 9.59
N ASP A 138 6.51 -16.87 8.91
CA ASP A 138 6.83 -17.59 7.67
C ASP A 138 7.23 -16.62 6.55
N ALA A 139 6.59 -15.44 6.50
CA ALA A 139 6.90 -14.40 5.53
C ALA A 139 8.33 -13.87 5.70
N TRP A 140 8.73 -13.51 6.94
CA TRP A 140 10.08 -13.02 7.21
C TRP A 140 11.14 -14.12 7.06
N GLU A 141 10.86 -15.36 7.48
CA GLU A 141 11.77 -16.50 7.27
C GLU A 141 11.99 -16.74 5.76
N ARG A 142 10.92 -16.71 4.95
CA ARG A 142 11.00 -16.81 3.49
C ARG A 142 11.81 -15.67 2.88
N GLY A 143 11.59 -14.44 3.33
CA GLY A 143 12.29 -13.25 2.87
C GLY A 143 13.79 -13.27 3.20
N ARG A 144 14.14 -13.54 4.45
CA ARG A 144 15.54 -13.69 4.91
C ARG A 144 16.28 -14.77 4.15
N ARG A 145 15.63 -15.92 3.91
CA ARG A 145 16.24 -17.02 3.14
C ARG A 145 16.52 -16.61 1.69
N ARG A 146 15.64 -15.82 1.07
CA ARG A 146 15.81 -15.31 -0.30
C ARG A 146 16.97 -14.31 -0.38
N ASP A 147 17.08 -13.43 0.61
CA ASP A 147 18.00 -12.28 0.59
C ASP A 147 19.38 -12.60 1.18
N GLY A 148 19.50 -13.68 1.96
CA GLY A 148 20.75 -14.17 2.50
C GLY A 148 21.29 -13.36 3.70
N GLU A 149 22.40 -13.84 4.26
CA GLU A 149 22.98 -13.29 5.50
C GLU A 149 23.47 -11.84 5.37
N ALA A 150 23.87 -11.44 4.16
CA ALA A 150 24.33 -10.07 3.88
C ALA A 150 23.29 -8.99 4.23
N LEU A 151 22.00 -9.36 4.21
CA LEU A 151 20.88 -8.46 4.53
C LEU A 151 20.25 -8.73 5.90
N ALA A 152 20.88 -9.53 6.78
CA ALA A 152 20.32 -9.88 8.08
C ALA A 152 20.00 -8.64 8.94
N GLY A 153 20.95 -7.69 9.05
CA GLY A 153 20.75 -6.46 9.82
C GLY A 153 19.73 -5.50 9.19
N PHE A 154 19.51 -5.57 7.87
CA PHE A 154 18.40 -4.85 7.22
C PHE A 154 17.07 -5.48 7.62
N TRP A 155 16.97 -6.81 7.55
CA TRP A 155 15.77 -7.54 7.95
C TRP A 155 15.40 -7.34 9.42
N ASP A 156 16.37 -7.20 10.32
CA ASP A 156 16.10 -6.91 11.73
C ASP A 156 15.39 -5.56 11.90
N ARG A 157 15.95 -4.49 11.31
CA ARG A 157 15.33 -3.15 11.33
C ARG A 157 13.99 -3.12 10.62
N TRP A 158 13.87 -3.81 9.48
CA TRP A 158 12.62 -3.87 8.73
C TRP A 158 11.52 -4.59 9.52
N THR A 159 11.84 -5.74 10.12
CA THR A 159 10.86 -6.51 10.91
C THR A 159 10.33 -5.70 12.10
N GLU A 160 11.18 -4.92 12.76
CA GLU A 160 10.76 -4.01 13.84
C GLU A 160 9.82 -2.92 13.31
N ALA A 161 10.25 -2.18 12.27
CA ALA A 161 9.44 -1.11 11.68
C ALA A 161 8.09 -1.62 11.12
N GLU A 162 8.06 -2.81 10.50
CA GLU A 162 6.84 -3.43 9.98
C GLU A 162 5.88 -3.82 11.12
N ARG A 163 6.41 -4.34 12.24
CA ARG A 163 5.59 -4.65 13.42
C ARG A 163 4.95 -3.39 13.99
N ASP A 164 5.72 -2.32 14.13
CA ASP A 164 5.23 -1.04 14.63
C ASP A 164 4.17 -0.44 13.69
N HIS A 165 4.41 -0.52 12.39
CA HIS A 165 3.44 -0.10 11.38
C HIS A 165 2.09 -0.81 11.54
N PHE A 166 2.08 -2.14 11.55
CA PHE A 166 0.82 -2.89 11.65
C PHE A 166 0.17 -2.81 13.04
N ALA A 167 0.94 -2.55 14.10
CA ALA A 167 0.39 -2.28 15.43
C ALA A 167 -0.35 -0.93 15.47
N GLY A 168 0.18 0.10 14.81
CA GLY A 168 -0.41 1.43 14.76
C GLY A 168 -1.49 1.63 13.69
N ASP A 169 -1.40 0.92 12.56
CA ASP A 169 -2.30 1.04 11.42
C ASP A 169 -2.55 -0.33 10.74
N PRO A 170 -3.37 -1.21 11.36
CA PRO A 170 -3.56 -2.57 10.88
C PRO A 170 -4.36 -2.62 9.57
N SER A 171 -3.83 -3.29 8.55
CA SER A 171 -4.53 -3.50 7.27
C SER A 171 -5.43 -4.74 7.24
N TYR A 172 -5.07 -5.82 7.95
CA TYR A 172 -5.75 -7.12 7.86
C TYR A 172 -7.26 -7.03 8.10
N GLY A 173 -7.68 -6.31 9.15
CA GLY A 173 -9.10 -6.15 9.50
C GLY A 173 -9.94 -5.40 8.45
N PHE A 174 -9.29 -4.73 7.49
CA PHE A 174 -9.91 -3.97 6.42
C PHE A 174 -9.82 -4.68 5.06
N ALA A 175 -9.20 -5.86 5.02
CA ALA A 175 -9.07 -6.61 3.79
C ALA A 175 -10.43 -7.15 3.34
N HIS A 176 -10.73 -6.95 2.07
CA HIS A 176 -11.92 -7.48 1.42
C HIS A 176 -11.71 -8.92 0.93
N PHE A 177 -10.45 -9.25 0.63
CA PHE A 177 -10.04 -10.58 0.18
C PHE A 177 -8.79 -11.03 0.91
N LEU A 178 -8.78 -12.27 1.39
CA LEU A 178 -7.58 -12.97 1.83
C LEU A 178 -7.11 -13.85 0.68
N VAL A 179 -5.85 -13.73 0.31
CA VAL A 179 -5.26 -14.45 -0.81
C VAL A 179 -4.08 -15.28 -0.31
N ARG A 180 -4.15 -16.59 -0.51
CA ARG A 180 -3.12 -17.53 -0.07
C ARG A 180 -2.56 -18.30 -1.25
N GLU A 181 -1.24 -18.43 -1.31
CA GLU A 181 -0.57 -19.28 -2.29
C GLU A 181 -0.84 -20.76 -1.95
N GLY A 182 -1.57 -21.45 -2.82
CA GLY A 182 -1.78 -22.90 -2.74
C GLY A 182 -0.78 -23.67 -3.61
N ARG A 183 -0.85 -25.01 -3.59
CA ARG A 183 0.09 -25.88 -4.31
C ARG A 183 0.02 -25.75 -5.83
N THR A 184 -1.16 -25.52 -6.38
CA THR A 184 -1.41 -25.46 -7.83
C THR A 184 -2.07 -24.15 -8.28
N ALA A 185 -2.74 -23.44 -7.36
CA ALA A 185 -3.40 -22.17 -7.62
C ALA A 185 -3.45 -21.32 -6.34
N TYR A 186 -3.76 -20.03 -6.49
CA TYR A 186 -4.10 -19.19 -5.35
C TYR A 186 -5.50 -19.53 -4.85
N GLU A 187 -5.65 -19.56 -3.52
CA GLU A 187 -6.93 -19.60 -2.84
C GLU A 187 -7.34 -18.18 -2.47
N VAL A 188 -8.55 -17.79 -2.84
CA VAL A 188 -9.13 -16.48 -2.48
C VAL A 188 -10.32 -16.70 -1.55
N ARG A 189 -10.36 -15.99 -0.43
CA ARG A 189 -11.44 -16.05 0.57
C ARG A 189 -11.95 -14.64 0.87
N PRO A 190 -13.21 -14.47 1.30
CA PRO A 190 -13.67 -13.21 1.85
C PRO A 190 -12.79 -12.79 3.03
N GLY A 191 -12.41 -11.52 3.08
CA GLY A 191 -11.68 -10.94 4.20
C GLY A 191 -12.60 -10.37 5.28
N PRO A 192 -12.02 -9.90 6.40
CA PRO A 192 -12.79 -9.43 7.56
C PRO A 192 -13.71 -8.24 7.24
N ALA A 193 -13.38 -7.42 6.25
CA ALA A 193 -14.22 -6.29 5.84
C ALA A 193 -15.44 -6.70 4.99
N GLY A 194 -15.54 -7.96 4.59
CA GLY A 194 -16.53 -8.43 3.62
C GLY A 194 -16.20 -7.98 2.19
N LEU A 195 -17.15 -8.17 1.27
CA LEU A 195 -16.97 -7.73 -0.11
C LEU A 195 -17.03 -6.20 -0.19
N PRO A 196 -16.28 -5.56 -1.10
CA PRO A 196 -16.39 -4.12 -1.28
C PRO A 196 -17.82 -3.78 -1.67
N HIS A 197 -18.46 -2.90 -0.90
CA HIS A 197 -19.79 -2.41 -1.25
C HIS A 197 -19.65 -1.27 -2.26
N PRO A 198 -20.51 -1.19 -3.29
CA PRO A 198 -20.60 0.00 -4.10
C PRO A 198 -21.12 1.14 -3.22
N THR A 199 -20.20 1.92 -2.64
CA THR A 199 -20.56 3.16 -1.97
C THR A 199 -21.04 4.12 -3.04
N GLY A 200 -22.34 4.45 -2.99
CA GLY A 200 -22.91 5.52 -3.79
C GLY A 200 -22.12 6.80 -3.57
N HIS A 201 -21.88 7.51 -4.67
CA HIS A 201 -21.29 8.84 -4.67
C HIS A 201 -21.93 9.69 -3.56
N VAL A 202 -21.13 10.15 -2.61
CA VAL A 202 -21.50 11.33 -1.82
C VAL A 202 -21.38 12.51 -2.77
N THR A 203 -22.49 12.86 -3.42
CA THR A 203 -22.65 14.20 -3.98
C THR A 203 -22.51 15.18 -2.83
N ALA A 204 -21.60 16.15 -2.98
CA ALA A 204 -21.51 17.30 -2.09
C ALA A 204 -22.90 17.95 -1.99
N GLY A 205 -23.57 17.72 -0.87
CA GLY A 205 -24.76 18.45 -0.46
C GLY A 205 -24.31 19.45 0.57
N GLU A 206 -24.31 20.72 0.17
CA GLU A 206 -24.26 21.87 1.07
C GLU A 206 -25.37 21.74 2.11
N GLU A 207 -25.04 21.86 3.39
CA GLU A 207 -25.83 22.56 4.41
C GLU A 207 -25.02 22.62 5.72
N GLU A 208 -24.42 23.80 5.96
CA GLU A 208 -23.97 24.23 7.29
C GLU A 208 -25.18 24.34 8.23
N PRO A 209 -24.99 24.04 9.53
CA PRO A 209 -25.25 25.13 10.47
C PRO A 209 -24.27 25.19 11.65
N GLY A 210 -23.63 26.36 11.79
CA GLY A 210 -23.69 27.14 13.03
C GLY A 210 -22.72 26.77 14.15
N PHE A 211 -21.60 27.49 14.21
CA PHE A 211 -20.77 27.67 15.41
C PHE A 211 -21.58 28.20 16.61
N PRO A 212 -21.11 27.93 17.85
CA PRO A 212 -20.64 29.09 18.62
C PRO A 212 -19.24 28.91 19.21
N ALA A 213 -18.57 30.05 19.32
CA ALA A 213 -17.19 30.25 19.70
C ALA A 213 -16.85 29.85 21.15
N GLY A 214 -15.63 29.33 21.33
CA GLY A 214 -14.98 29.20 22.62
C GLY A 214 -13.51 28.82 22.45
N ARG A 215 -12.60 29.80 22.43
CA ARG A 215 -11.16 29.56 22.56
C ARG A 215 -10.84 29.12 23.99
N PRO A 216 -9.80 28.29 24.17
CA PRO A 216 -8.73 28.78 25.02
C PRO A 216 -7.33 28.59 24.42
N GLU A 217 -6.45 29.41 24.99
CA GLU A 217 -5.10 29.79 24.60
C GLU A 217 -4.08 28.67 24.42
N ALA A 218 -3.13 28.95 23.53
CA ALA A 218 -1.94 28.18 23.27
C ALA A 218 -0.97 28.19 24.46
N ARG A 219 -0.54 27.01 24.91
CA ARG A 219 0.71 26.85 25.65
C ARG A 219 1.80 26.42 24.68
N ARG A 220 2.75 27.34 24.45
CA ARG A 220 4.07 27.05 23.89
C ARG A 220 4.84 26.19 24.89
N CYS A 221 5.21 24.97 24.50
CA CYS A 221 6.39 24.31 25.02
C CYS A 221 7.45 24.37 23.93
N GLY A 222 8.47 25.19 24.16
CA GLY A 222 9.66 25.23 23.33
C GLY A 222 10.49 23.97 23.55
N LEU A 223 10.99 23.40 22.45
CA LEU A 223 12.13 22.52 22.48
C LEU A 223 13.14 23.02 21.46
N ASP A 224 14.35 23.15 21.98
CA ASP A 224 15.56 23.68 21.39
C ASP A 224 15.92 23.01 20.06
N HIS A 225 16.42 23.84 19.13
CA HIS A 225 17.14 23.38 17.96
C HIS A 225 18.57 23.03 18.38
N GLY A 226 18.78 21.75 18.70
CA GLY A 226 20.12 21.17 18.86
C GLY A 226 20.71 20.77 17.50
N GLU A 227 21.91 21.28 17.23
CA GLU A 227 22.74 21.07 16.04
C GLU A 227 22.87 19.60 15.60
N ALA A 228 22.66 19.36 14.31
CA ALA A 228 23.05 18.12 13.65
C ALA A 228 24.56 18.13 13.39
N GLN A 229 25.32 17.41 14.20
CA GLN A 229 26.71 17.06 13.88
C GLN A 229 26.74 15.90 12.88
N GLU A 230 27.43 16.13 11.75
CA GLU A 230 27.82 15.12 10.78
C GLU A 230 28.60 13.99 11.45
N LEU A 231 28.08 12.77 11.38
CA LEU A 231 28.85 11.56 11.66
C LEU A 231 29.15 10.86 10.34
N ARG A 232 30.34 11.12 9.80
CA ARG A 232 31.02 10.24 8.85
C ARG A 232 31.59 9.05 9.62
N PHE A 233 31.35 7.84 9.12
CA PHE A 233 32.08 6.64 9.52
C PHE A 233 32.42 5.81 8.27
N PRO A 234 33.54 5.05 8.33
CA PRO A 234 34.40 4.69 7.19
C PRO A 234 33.80 3.70 6.19
#